data_AF-A0A125NUJ0-F1
#
_entry.id   AF-A0A125NUJ0-F1
#
_cell.length_a   1.000
_cell.length_b   1.000
_cell.length_c   1.000
_cell.angle_alpha   90.00
_cell.angle_beta   90.00
_cell.angle_gamma   90.00
#
_symmetry.space_group_name_H-M   'P 1'
#
loop_
_entity.id
_entity.type
_entity.pdbx_description
1 polymer ?
#
loop_
_entity_poly.entity_id
_entity_poly.type
_entity_poly.pdbx_seq_one_letter_code
_entity_poly.pdbx_strand_id
1 'polypeptide(L)'
;MSCVCDWIATARHPRFNRPYTELVYKPMLEVIAYLQANQFKTFIVSGGGIEFMRPWTAQVYAIPPENVTGSSIKTEFKIIDGKPQLLRLGEIAFIDDKAGKPVGINAHIGQQPIAAFGSSSGDRQMLQWTAAGAGRRLMMLVFHDDATREYAYGPGDGQPDTKFGTFPQDLMDEARGSGWNVISMKNDWATVFPPQPTAATDDD
;
A
#
# COMPACT_ATOMS: atom_id res chain seq x y z
N MET A 1 -12.44 -13.30 17.19
CA MET A 1 -11.62 -12.38 16.39
C MET A 1 -10.73 -13.18 15.47
N SER A 2 -10.42 -12.68 14.27
CA SER A 2 -9.56 -13.39 13.33
C SER A 2 -8.11 -13.35 13.82
N CYS A 3 -7.31 -14.39 13.50
CA CYS A 3 -5.88 -14.44 13.87
C CYS A 3 -5.09 -13.20 13.40
N VAL A 4 -5.54 -12.54 12.34
CA VAL A 4 -4.93 -11.30 11.83
C VAL A 4 -5.17 -10.12 12.76
N CYS A 5 -6.40 -9.93 13.28
CA CYS A 5 -6.70 -8.85 14.22
C CYS A 5 -5.84 -8.94 15.48
N ASP A 6 -5.71 -10.14 16.04
CA ASP A 6 -4.96 -10.35 17.28
C ASP A 6 -3.45 -10.15 17.06
N TRP A 7 -2.94 -10.63 15.92
CA TRP A 7 -1.55 -10.45 15.55
C TRP A 7 -1.21 -8.99 15.28
N ILE A 8 -1.99 -8.29 14.44
CA ILE A 8 -1.65 -6.92 14.04
C ILE A 8 -1.73 -5.93 15.21
N ALA A 9 -2.56 -6.21 16.22
CA ALA A 9 -2.66 -5.39 17.42
C ALA A 9 -1.41 -5.44 18.31
N THR A 10 -0.66 -6.54 18.27
CA THR A 10 0.48 -6.79 19.18
C THR A 10 1.83 -6.81 18.47
N ALA A 11 1.83 -7.08 17.16
CA ALA A 11 3.04 -7.20 16.37
C ALA A 11 3.78 -5.86 16.27
N ARG A 12 5.07 -5.89 16.62
CA ARG A 12 5.97 -4.74 16.57
C ARG A 12 7.10 -4.98 15.59
N HIS A 13 7.50 -3.91 14.90
CA HIS A 13 8.64 -3.94 14.02
C HIS A 13 9.95 -3.96 14.82
N PRO A 14 10.92 -4.84 14.52
CA PRO A 14 12.12 -5.03 15.34
C PRO A 14 13.03 -3.79 15.40
N ARG A 15 13.26 -3.11 14.27
CA ARG A 15 14.11 -1.89 14.23
C ARG A 15 13.53 -0.72 15.03
N PHE A 16 12.23 -0.46 14.88
CA PHE A 16 11.59 0.74 15.42
C PHE A 16 10.91 0.51 16.77
N ASN A 17 10.70 -0.75 17.15
CA ASN A 17 9.93 -1.15 18.33
C ASN A 17 8.52 -0.53 18.40
N ARG A 18 7.89 -0.36 17.23
CA ARG A 18 6.56 0.24 17.06
C ARG A 18 5.57 -0.78 16.51
N PRO A 19 4.27 -0.69 16.85
CA PRO A 19 3.24 -1.43 16.14
C PRO A 19 3.33 -1.19 14.64
N TYR A 20 3.13 -2.22 13.83
CA TYR A 20 3.20 -2.08 12.37
C TYR A 20 2.20 -1.04 11.84
N THR A 21 1.04 -0.90 12.48
CA THR A 21 0.00 0.10 12.16
C THR A 21 0.42 1.53 12.45
N GLU A 22 1.49 1.76 13.19
CA GLU A 22 2.07 3.09 13.42
C GLU A 22 3.23 3.42 12.46
N LEU A 23 3.75 2.42 11.75
CA LEU A 23 4.82 2.60 10.76
C LEU A 23 4.24 2.90 9.38
N VAL A 24 3.31 3.85 9.37
CA VAL A 24 2.70 4.40 8.17
C VAL A 24 3.33 5.73 7.83
N TYR A 25 3.39 6.08 6.55
CA TYR A 25 4.02 7.33 6.13
C TYR A 25 3.07 8.50 6.36
N LYS A 26 3.47 9.42 7.24
CA LYS A 26 2.70 10.63 7.56
C LYS A 26 2.32 11.43 6.30
N PRO A 27 3.22 11.68 5.33
CA PRO A 27 2.86 12.41 4.11
C PRO A 27 1.82 11.68 3.26
N MET A 28 1.80 10.34 3.29
CA MET A 28 0.79 9.56 2.57
C MET A 28 -0.58 9.60 3.25
N LEU A 29 -0.64 9.67 4.59
CA LEU A 29 -1.89 9.94 5.31
C LEU A 29 -2.45 11.32 4.94
N GLU A 30 -1.57 12.32 4.84
CA GLU A 30 -1.95 13.68 4.43
C GLU A 30 -2.46 13.71 2.98
N VAL A 31 -1.82 12.97 2.06
CA VAL A 31 -2.31 12.81 0.68
C VAL A 31 -3.68 12.15 0.65
N ILE A 32 -3.90 11.07 1.40
CA ILE A 32 -5.21 10.40 1.47
C ILE A 32 -6.28 11.36 1.97
N ALA A 33 -6.01 12.05 3.09
CA ALA A 33 -6.94 13.02 3.66
C ALA A 33 -7.23 14.18 2.70
N TYR A 34 -6.22 14.71 2.02
CA TYR A 34 -6.36 15.77 1.04
C TYR A 34 -7.23 15.33 -0.15
N LEU A 35 -6.97 14.15 -0.71
CA LEU A 35 -7.75 13.60 -1.81
C LEU A 35 -9.22 13.38 -1.41
N GLN A 36 -9.45 12.79 -0.23
CA GLN A 36 -10.81 12.55 0.28
C GLN A 36 -11.57 13.85 0.56
N ALA A 37 -10.90 14.86 1.13
CA ALA A 37 -11.48 16.20 1.34
C ALA A 37 -11.89 16.88 0.01
N ASN A 38 -11.21 16.52 -1.08
CA ASN A 38 -11.53 16.94 -2.45
C ASN A 38 -12.40 15.93 -3.22
N GLN A 39 -13.14 15.08 -2.50
CA GLN A 39 -14.13 14.13 -3.05
C GLN A 39 -13.56 13.01 -3.93
N PHE A 40 -12.25 12.76 -3.88
CA PHE A 40 -11.67 11.58 -4.53
C PHE A 40 -11.97 10.34 -3.70
N LYS A 41 -12.25 9.23 -4.39
CA LYS A 41 -12.28 7.90 -3.77
C LYS A 41 -10.86 7.33 -3.75
N THR A 42 -10.37 6.97 -2.58
CA THR A 42 -9.03 6.41 -2.38
C THR A 42 -9.11 4.89 -2.20
N PHE A 43 -8.25 4.17 -2.91
CA PHE A 43 -8.18 2.71 -2.89
C PHE A 43 -6.77 2.22 -2.55
N ILE A 44 -6.68 1.03 -1.96
CA ILE A 44 -5.42 0.28 -1.81
C ILE A 44 -5.39 -0.79 -2.89
N VAL A 45 -4.25 -0.92 -3.60
CA VAL A 45 -3.99 -1.95 -4.62
C VAL A 45 -2.62 -2.56 -4.34
N SER A 46 -2.57 -3.81 -3.91
CA SER A 46 -1.40 -4.36 -3.23
C SER A 46 -1.20 -5.85 -3.52
N GLY A 47 0.04 -6.25 -3.82
CA GLY A 47 0.40 -7.67 -3.93
C GLY A 47 0.23 -8.45 -2.62
N GLY A 48 0.05 -7.76 -1.48
CA GLY A 48 -0.26 -8.37 -0.19
C GLY A 48 -1.66 -8.99 -0.12
N GLY A 49 -1.85 -9.90 0.85
CA GLY A 49 -3.12 -10.59 1.03
C GLY A 49 -4.26 -9.63 1.40
N ILE A 50 -5.35 -9.64 0.62
CA ILE A 50 -6.50 -8.74 0.81
C ILE A 50 -7.14 -8.89 2.20
N GLU A 51 -7.27 -10.13 2.68
CA GLU A 51 -7.82 -10.46 4.00
C GLU A 51 -6.87 -10.13 5.16
N PHE A 52 -5.58 -9.92 4.87
CA PHE A 52 -4.64 -9.44 5.88
C PHE A 52 -4.76 -7.93 6.09
N MET A 53 -5.04 -7.16 5.03
CA MET A 53 -5.12 -5.70 5.09
C MET A 53 -6.49 -5.20 5.61
N ARG A 54 -7.58 -5.74 5.06
CA ARG A 54 -8.96 -5.30 5.35
C ARG A 54 -9.31 -5.12 6.84
N PRO A 55 -8.82 -5.95 7.78
CA PRO A 55 -9.15 -5.80 9.20
C PRO A 55 -8.70 -4.49 9.86
N TRP A 56 -7.72 -3.76 9.29
CA TRP A 56 -7.11 -2.62 9.96
C TRP A 56 -6.96 -1.36 9.09
N THR A 57 -7.08 -1.46 7.76
CA THR A 57 -6.92 -0.30 6.86
C THR A 57 -7.91 0.82 7.11
N ALA A 58 -9.14 0.51 7.52
CA ALA A 58 -10.14 1.53 7.80
C ALA A 58 -9.74 2.43 8.98
N GLN A 59 -9.21 1.82 10.04
CA GLN A 59 -8.76 2.55 11.24
C GLN A 59 -7.49 3.36 10.96
N VAL A 60 -6.56 2.82 10.16
CA VAL A 60 -5.22 3.41 9.98
C VAL A 60 -5.16 4.39 8.82
N TYR A 61 -5.84 4.07 7.71
CA TYR A 61 -5.77 4.85 6.46
C TYR A 61 -7.08 5.58 6.13
N ALA A 62 -8.15 5.39 6.92
CA ALA A 62 -9.49 5.83 6.53
C ALA A 62 -9.92 5.26 5.15
N ILE A 63 -9.45 4.04 4.81
CA ILE A 63 -9.82 3.33 3.58
C ILE A 63 -10.61 2.08 3.96
N PRO A 64 -11.93 2.03 3.67
CA PRO A 64 -12.79 0.95 4.09
C PRO A 64 -12.47 -0.35 3.33
N PRO A 65 -12.86 -1.53 3.86
CA PRO A 65 -12.48 -2.83 3.29
C PRO A 65 -12.86 -3.05 1.81
N GLU A 66 -13.98 -2.48 1.37
CA GLU A 66 -14.47 -2.50 0.00
C GLU A 66 -13.60 -1.69 -0.97
N ASN A 67 -12.79 -0.76 -0.47
CA ASN A 67 -11.82 0.01 -1.26
C ASN A 67 -10.40 -0.59 -1.19
N VAL A 68 -10.27 -1.84 -0.74
CA VAL A 68 -9.01 -2.58 -0.71
C VAL A 68 -9.05 -3.70 -1.74
N THR A 69 -8.09 -3.67 -2.66
CA THR A 69 -7.76 -4.76 -3.60
C THR A 69 -6.43 -5.38 -3.19
N GLY A 70 -6.33 -6.70 -3.31
CA GLY A 70 -5.07 -7.38 -3.09
C GLY A 70 -5.08 -8.84 -3.53
N SER A 71 -3.95 -9.50 -3.39
CA SER A 71 -3.84 -10.93 -3.68
C SER A 71 -4.81 -11.73 -2.80
N SER A 72 -5.43 -12.76 -3.37
CA SER A 72 -6.49 -13.52 -2.72
C SER A 72 -6.35 -15.02 -3.01
N ILE A 73 -6.90 -15.82 -2.10
CA ILE A 73 -7.09 -17.25 -2.27
C ILE A 73 -8.55 -17.54 -2.57
N LYS A 74 -8.85 -18.68 -3.17
CA LYS A 74 -10.23 -19.07 -3.43
C LYS A 74 -10.97 -19.29 -2.12
N THR A 75 -12.22 -18.84 -2.10
CA THR A 75 -13.16 -19.08 -0.99
C THR A 75 -14.34 -19.92 -1.47
N GLU A 76 -14.77 -20.85 -0.64
CA GLU A 76 -15.93 -21.70 -0.89
C GLU A 76 -17.00 -21.44 0.17
N PHE A 77 -18.24 -21.21 -0.26
CA PHE A 77 -19.38 -21.14 0.64
C PHE A 77 -19.77 -22.54 1.11
N LYS A 78 -19.87 -22.74 2.43
CA LYS A 78 -20.39 -23.98 3.03
C LYS A 78 -21.34 -23.70 4.18
N ILE A 79 -22.25 -24.65 4.40
CA ILE A 79 -22.97 -24.76 5.65
C ILE A 79 -22.20 -25.75 6.54
N ILE A 80 -21.69 -25.27 7.68
CA ILE A 80 -20.96 -26.08 8.67
C ILE A 80 -21.68 -25.91 10.00
N ASP A 81 -22.09 -27.02 10.62
CA ASP A 81 -22.89 -27.03 11.85
C ASP A 81 -24.13 -26.13 11.76
N GLY A 82 -24.80 -26.17 10.60
CA GLY A 82 -26.00 -25.37 10.32
C GLY A 82 -25.76 -23.88 10.07
N LYS A 83 -24.50 -23.41 10.03
CA LYS A 83 -24.16 -21.99 9.84
C LYS A 83 -23.46 -21.73 8.50
N PRO A 84 -23.85 -20.66 7.77
CA PRO A 84 -23.14 -20.25 6.56
C PRO A 84 -21.75 -19.72 6.89
N GLN A 85 -20.74 -20.24 6.19
CA GLN A 85 -19.34 -19.86 6.35
C GLN A 85 -18.66 -19.78 4.98
N LEU A 86 -17.65 -18.91 4.88
CA LEU A 86 -16.71 -18.89 3.76
C LEU A 86 -15.42 -19.59 4.20
N LEU A 87 -15.11 -20.70 3.55
CA LEU A 87 -13.87 -21.43 3.78
C LEU A 87 -12.78 -20.98 2.82
N ARG A 88 -11.58 -20.78 3.37
CA ARG A 88 -10.35 -20.52 2.63
C ARG A 88 -9.82 -21.83 2.02
N LEU A 89 -9.60 -21.86 0.72
CA LEU A 89 -9.00 -23.00 0.03
C LEU A 89 -7.48 -22.81 -0.09
N GLY A 90 -6.73 -23.91 -0.27
CA GLY A 90 -5.28 -23.89 -0.52
C GLY A 90 -4.90 -23.47 -1.95
N GLU A 91 -5.74 -22.69 -2.63
CA GLU A 91 -5.58 -22.32 -4.03
C GLU A 91 -5.61 -20.80 -4.19
N ILE A 92 -4.69 -20.27 -4.99
CA ILE A 92 -4.64 -18.83 -5.34
C ILE A 92 -5.84 -18.50 -6.24
N ALA A 93 -6.58 -17.46 -5.88
CA ALA A 93 -7.63 -16.90 -6.73
C ALA A 93 -7.06 -15.80 -7.65
N PHE A 94 -6.23 -14.92 -7.08
CA PHE A 94 -5.70 -13.76 -7.80
C PHE A 94 -4.39 -13.27 -7.18
N ILE A 95 -3.47 -12.81 -8.02
CA ILE A 95 -2.23 -12.14 -7.61
C ILE A 95 -2.30 -10.69 -8.07
N ASP A 96 -2.36 -9.76 -7.12
CA ASP A 96 -2.52 -8.32 -7.35
C ASP A 96 -1.17 -7.59 -7.40
N ASP A 97 -0.25 -8.10 -8.23
CA ASP A 97 1.10 -7.54 -8.38
C ASP A 97 1.50 -7.39 -9.84
N LYS A 98 2.35 -6.41 -10.17
CA LYS A 98 2.79 -6.10 -11.54
C LYS A 98 1.59 -5.88 -12.47
N ALA A 99 1.52 -6.62 -13.57
CA ALA A 99 0.40 -6.62 -14.51
C ALA A 99 -0.93 -7.12 -13.89
N GLY A 100 -0.88 -7.78 -12.73
CA GLY A 100 -2.06 -8.09 -11.93
C GLY A 100 -2.77 -6.83 -11.44
N LYS A 101 -2.04 -5.79 -11.02
CA LYS A 101 -2.64 -4.56 -10.47
C LYS A 101 -3.68 -3.88 -11.40
N PRO A 102 -3.40 -3.59 -12.68
CA PRO A 102 -4.42 -3.02 -13.57
C PRO A 102 -5.62 -3.97 -13.78
N VAL A 103 -5.41 -5.28 -13.79
CA VAL A 103 -6.50 -6.28 -13.85
C VAL A 103 -7.34 -6.25 -12.58
N GLY A 104 -6.70 -6.17 -11.42
CA GLY A 104 -7.34 -6.09 -10.10
C GLY A 104 -8.19 -4.83 -9.99
N ILE A 105 -7.65 -3.68 -10.40
CA ILE A 105 -8.37 -2.40 -10.51
C ILE A 105 -9.60 -2.56 -11.40
N ASN A 106 -9.45 -3.11 -12.61
CA ASN A 106 -10.59 -3.28 -13.52
C ASN A 106 -11.66 -4.21 -12.93
N ALA A 107 -11.27 -5.32 -12.31
CA ALA A 107 -12.20 -6.30 -11.77
C ALA A 107 -12.93 -5.84 -10.49
N HIS A 108 -12.23 -5.14 -9.59
CA HIS A 108 -12.78 -4.75 -8.29
C HIS A 108 -13.38 -3.34 -8.28
N ILE A 109 -12.77 -2.40 -9.01
CA ILE A 109 -13.14 -0.98 -9.00
C ILE A 109 -13.94 -0.62 -10.26
N GLY A 110 -13.61 -1.22 -11.39
CA GLY A 110 -14.30 -0.98 -12.67
C GLY A 110 -14.04 0.39 -13.28
N GLN A 111 -13.03 1.12 -12.79
CA GLN A 111 -12.68 2.47 -13.25
C GLN A 111 -11.17 2.64 -13.36
N GLN A 112 -10.72 3.27 -14.44
CA GLN A 112 -9.32 3.63 -14.62
C GLN A 112 -8.97 4.79 -13.67
N PRO A 113 -7.91 4.69 -12.85
CA PRO A 113 -7.54 5.75 -11.92
C PRO A 113 -7.11 7.02 -12.64
N ILE A 114 -7.20 8.15 -11.94
CA ILE A 114 -6.66 9.44 -12.40
C ILE A 114 -5.34 9.82 -11.70
N ALA A 115 -5.06 9.17 -10.56
CA ALA A 115 -3.81 9.28 -9.84
C ALA A 115 -3.39 7.89 -9.31
N ALA A 116 -2.10 7.59 -9.35
CA ALA A 116 -1.54 6.35 -8.82
C ALA A 116 -0.21 6.61 -8.11
N PHE A 117 -0.03 5.93 -6.98
CA PHE A 117 1.13 6.05 -6.09
C PHE A 117 1.71 4.64 -5.90
N GLY A 118 3.00 4.45 -6.21
CA GLY A 118 3.71 3.20 -6.02
C GLY A 118 5.06 3.40 -5.32
N SER A 119 5.82 2.34 -5.14
CA SER A 119 7.19 2.42 -4.58
C SER A 119 8.15 1.39 -5.17
N SER A 120 7.71 0.58 -6.14
CA SER A 120 8.51 -0.51 -6.68
C SER A 120 8.18 -0.84 -8.13
N SER A 121 8.98 -1.72 -8.73
CA SER A 121 8.71 -2.30 -10.04
C SER A 121 7.38 -3.07 -10.12
N GLY A 122 6.84 -3.53 -8.97
CA GLY A 122 5.51 -4.14 -8.89
C GLY A 122 4.36 -3.17 -9.21
N ASP A 123 4.62 -1.86 -9.14
CA ASP A 123 3.63 -0.81 -9.41
C ASP A 123 3.67 -0.30 -10.84
N ARG A 124 4.72 -0.64 -11.61
CA ARG A 124 5.00 -0.07 -12.94
C ARG A 124 3.78 -0.10 -13.86
N GLN A 125 3.14 -1.26 -14.01
CA GLN A 125 1.97 -1.41 -14.90
C GLN A 125 0.73 -0.68 -14.39
N MET A 126 0.58 -0.51 -13.07
CA MET A 126 -0.50 0.31 -12.50
C MET A 126 -0.31 1.79 -12.86
N LEU A 127 0.92 2.30 -12.76
CA LEU A 127 1.26 3.66 -13.16
C LEU A 127 1.09 3.88 -14.67
N GLN A 128 1.60 2.95 -15.50
CA GLN A 128 1.42 2.98 -16.96
C GLN A 128 -0.07 2.98 -17.34
N TRP A 129 -0.87 2.10 -16.72
CA TRP A 129 -2.30 2.04 -16.99
C TRP A 129 -3.02 3.32 -16.59
N THR A 130 -2.66 3.92 -15.45
CA THR A 130 -3.22 5.20 -15.00
C THR A 130 -2.86 6.34 -15.97
N ALA A 131 -1.60 6.39 -16.40
CA ALA A 131 -1.08 7.39 -17.33
C ALA A 131 -1.74 7.34 -18.71
N ALA A 132 -2.17 6.16 -19.17
CA ALA A 132 -2.81 5.98 -20.47
C ALA A 132 -4.23 6.56 -20.57
N GLY A 133 -4.83 6.99 -19.45
CA GLY A 133 -6.16 7.58 -19.44
C GLY A 133 -6.21 9.01 -19.99
N ALA A 134 -7.36 9.42 -20.54
CA ALA A 134 -7.54 10.76 -21.12
C ALA A 134 -7.62 11.89 -20.07
N GLY A 135 -6.92 13.00 -20.31
CA GLY A 135 -6.93 14.20 -19.46
C GLY A 135 -5.76 14.24 -18.47
N ARG A 136 -5.84 15.11 -17.46
CA ARG A 136 -4.76 15.24 -16.45
C ARG A 136 -4.64 13.94 -15.64
N ARG A 137 -3.41 13.46 -15.47
CA ARG A 137 -3.07 12.26 -14.71
C ARG A 137 -1.88 12.54 -13.78
N LEU A 138 -1.83 11.82 -12.67
CA LEU A 138 -0.76 11.95 -11.69
C LEU A 138 -0.16 10.58 -11.38
N MET A 139 1.12 10.43 -11.70
CA MET A 139 1.90 9.22 -11.39
C MET A 139 2.98 9.59 -10.40
N MET A 140 3.05 8.86 -9.30
CA MET A 140 4.03 9.10 -8.24
C MET A 140 4.68 7.81 -7.76
N LEU A 141 5.98 7.87 -7.50
CA LEU A 141 6.77 6.79 -6.94
C LEU A 141 7.49 7.27 -5.68
N VAL A 142 7.31 6.58 -4.56
CA VAL A 142 8.10 6.81 -3.35
C VAL A 142 9.43 6.08 -3.49
N PHE A 143 10.52 6.85 -3.43
CA PHE A 143 11.88 6.35 -3.48
C PHE A 143 12.49 6.32 -2.08
N HIS A 144 12.84 5.12 -1.63
CA HIS A 144 13.40 4.85 -0.32
C HIS A 144 14.91 5.14 -0.32
N ASP A 145 15.29 6.37 0.03
CA ASP A 145 16.67 6.85 0.05
C ASP A 145 17.13 7.41 1.41
N ASP A 146 16.38 7.12 2.47
CA ASP A 146 16.65 7.62 3.81
C ASP A 146 16.96 6.50 4.81
N ALA A 147 18.22 6.07 4.84
CA ALA A 147 18.67 5.03 5.78
C ALA A 147 18.63 5.46 7.26
N THR A 148 18.51 6.76 7.54
CA THR A 148 18.54 7.28 8.91
C THR A 148 17.15 7.21 9.54
N ARG A 149 16.15 7.79 8.88
CA ARG A 149 14.76 7.86 9.37
C ARG A 149 13.93 6.65 8.98
N GLU A 150 14.29 6.01 7.87
CA GLU A 150 13.68 4.78 7.36
C GLU A 150 14.79 3.86 6.79
N TYR A 151 14.55 3.20 5.67
CA TYR A 151 15.51 2.39 4.95
C TYR A 151 15.91 3.09 3.65
N ALA A 152 17.08 2.72 3.14
CA ALA A 152 17.51 3.08 1.81
C ALA A 152 17.74 1.80 1.00
N TYR A 153 16.98 1.62 -0.07
CA TYR A 153 16.98 0.40 -0.88
C TYR A 153 16.35 0.62 -2.26
N GLY A 154 16.59 -0.34 -3.16
CA GLY A 154 16.08 -0.34 -4.53
C GLY A 154 17.09 0.33 -5.45
N PRO A 155 17.80 -0.42 -6.31
CA PRO A 155 19.08 -0.01 -6.87
C PRO A 155 19.08 1.21 -7.80
N GLY A 156 17.92 1.81 -8.08
CA GLY A 156 17.82 3.13 -8.69
C GLY A 156 18.63 4.18 -7.92
N ASP A 157 19.32 5.04 -8.66
CA ASP A 157 20.21 6.09 -8.17
C ASP A 157 21.23 5.61 -7.12
N GLY A 158 21.66 4.34 -7.20
CA GLY A 158 22.78 3.81 -6.42
C GLY A 158 22.43 3.30 -5.03
N GLN A 159 21.15 3.09 -4.69
CA GLN A 159 20.79 2.43 -3.42
C GLN A 159 21.14 0.93 -3.43
N PRO A 160 21.19 0.27 -2.25
CA PRO A 160 21.38 -1.18 -2.19
C PRO A 160 20.25 -1.97 -2.83
N ASP A 161 20.58 -3.08 -3.48
CA ASP A 161 19.57 -4.00 -4.00
C ASP A 161 18.82 -4.74 -2.88
N THR A 162 17.57 -5.15 -3.16
CA THR A 162 16.69 -5.82 -2.21
C THR A 162 15.81 -6.86 -2.91
N LYS A 163 15.49 -7.93 -2.19
CA LYS A 163 14.56 -8.97 -2.65
C LYS A 163 13.09 -8.54 -2.61
N PHE A 164 12.76 -7.50 -1.86
CA PHE A 164 11.40 -6.99 -1.67
C PHE A 164 11.37 -5.49 -1.93
N GLY A 165 10.33 -5.00 -2.62
CA GLY A 165 10.20 -3.58 -2.93
C GLY A 165 11.26 -3.06 -3.90
N THR A 166 11.80 -3.90 -4.79
CA THR A 166 12.86 -3.51 -5.71
C THR A 166 12.44 -2.32 -6.58
N PHE A 167 13.18 -1.22 -6.45
CA PHE A 167 13.11 -0.02 -7.29
C PHE A 167 14.34 0.01 -8.20
N PRO A 168 14.31 -0.64 -9.37
CA PRO A 168 15.47 -0.73 -10.26
C PRO A 168 15.77 0.61 -10.99
N GLN A 169 17.00 0.75 -11.51
CA GLN A 169 17.40 1.93 -12.27
C GLN A 169 16.52 2.16 -13.50
N ASP A 170 16.08 1.11 -14.19
CA ASP A 170 15.19 1.26 -15.36
C ASP A 170 13.82 1.85 -14.99
N LEU A 171 13.31 1.60 -13.78
CA LEU A 171 12.08 2.25 -13.27
C LEU A 171 12.33 3.73 -12.99
N MET A 172 13.49 4.08 -12.42
CA MET A 172 13.89 5.46 -12.18
C MET A 172 13.98 6.24 -13.49
N ASP A 173 14.61 5.63 -14.50
CA ASP A 173 14.78 6.22 -15.83
C ASP A 173 13.44 6.37 -16.55
N GLU A 174 12.56 5.36 -16.47
CA GLU A 174 11.20 5.44 -17.00
C GLU A 174 10.40 6.56 -16.35
N ALA A 175 10.47 6.69 -15.02
CA ALA A 175 9.76 7.73 -14.29
C ALA A 175 10.18 9.13 -14.76
N ARG A 176 11.51 9.35 -14.89
CA ARG A 176 12.08 10.59 -15.42
C ARG A 176 11.67 10.86 -16.87
N GLY A 177 11.69 9.83 -17.72
CA GLY A 177 11.34 9.94 -19.13
C GLY A 177 9.84 10.12 -19.41
N SER A 178 8.99 9.61 -18.51
CA SER A 178 7.52 9.58 -18.67
C SER A 178 6.80 10.65 -17.85
N GLY A 179 7.54 11.57 -17.20
CA GLY A 179 6.98 12.64 -16.39
C GLY A 179 6.29 12.15 -15.10
N TRP A 180 6.69 10.99 -14.58
CA TRP A 180 6.23 10.52 -13.27
C TRP A 180 7.05 11.22 -12.18
N ASN A 181 6.40 11.54 -11.05
CA ASN A 181 7.07 12.21 -9.94
C ASN A 181 7.74 11.16 -9.06
N VAL A 182 9.05 11.25 -8.89
CA VAL A 182 9.78 10.43 -7.92
C VAL A 182 9.96 11.25 -6.65
N ILE A 183 9.43 10.77 -5.55
CA ILE A 183 9.47 11.39 -4.23
C ILE A 183 10.66 10.82 -3.47
N SER A 184 11.67 11.65 -3.17
CA SER A 184 12.77 11.30 -2.28
C SER A 184 12.28 11.34 -0.83
N MET A 185 12.23 10.20 -0.14
CA MET A 185 11.90 10.18 1.28
C MET A 185 12.84 11.07 2.10
N LYS A 186 14.12 11.09 1.73
CA LYS A 186 15.14 11.87 2.41
C LYS A 186 14.94 13.38 2.25
N ASN A 187 14.70 13.84 1.02
CA ASN A 187 14.73 15.26 0.70
C ASN A 187 13.34 15.91 0.71
N ASP A 188 12.29 15.17 0.39
CA ASP A 188 10.95 15.74 0.18
C ASP A 188 10.04 15.57 1.41
N TRP A 189 10.35 14.61 2.30
CA TRP A 189 9.56 14.38 3.51
C TRP A 189 10.21 15.02 4.72
N ALA A 190 9.52 15.99 5.33
CA ALA A 190 9.92 16.57 6.61
C ALA A 190 9.82 15.56 7.77
N THR A 191 8.86 14.63 7.70
CA THR A 191 8.63 13.61 8.72
C THR A 191 8.19 12.31 8.04
N VAL A 192 8.83 11.18 8.38
CA VAL A 192 8.50 9.88 7.79
C VAL A 192 7.27 9.28 8.49
N PHE A 193 7.37 8.99 9.79
CA PHE A 193 6.30 8.37 10.57
C PHE A 193 5.60 9.40 11.45
N PRO A 194 4.29 9.29 11.71
CA PRO A 194 3.63 10.07 12.76
C PRO A 194 4.34 9.90 14.11
N PRO A 195 4.35 10.94 14.96
CA PRO A 195 4.85 10.81 16.32
C PRO A 195 4.09 9.68 17.04
N GLN A 196 4.78 8.97 17.94
CA GLN A 196 4.08 8.02 18.80
C GLN A 196 3.03 8.78 19.62
N PRO A 197 1.83 8.21 19.80
CA PRO A 197 0.92 8.71 20.82
C PRO A 197 1.68 8.73 22.15
N THR A 198 1.78 9.89 22.79
CA THR A 198 2.26 9.97 24.16
C THR A 198 1.33 9.09 24.99
N ALA A 199 1.89 8.14 25.75
CA ALA A 199 1.13 7.44 26.76
C ALA A 199 0.44 8.50 27.62
N ALA A 200 -0.88 8.42 27.76
CA ALA A 200 -1.56 9.22 28.75
C ALA A 200 -0.89 8.92 30.09
N THR A 201 -0.23 9.91 30.68
CA THR A 201 0.10 9.86 32.09
C THR A 201 -1.25 9.87 32.79
N ASP A 202 -1.64 8.71 33.31
CA ASP A 202 -2.65 8.63 34.36
C ASP A 202 -2.04 9.36 35.57
N ASP A 203 -2.22 10.68 35.61
CA ASP A 203 -2.06 11.46 36.82
C ASP A 203 -3.31 11.18 37.68
N ASP A 204 -3.12 10.28 38.66
CA ASP A 204 -3.99 10.09 39.82
C ASP A 204 -4.17 11.38 40.65
#